data_AF-A0AAN1HGS9-F1
#
_entry.id   AF-A0AAN1HGS9-F1
#
_cell.length_a   1.000
_cell.length_b   1.000
_cell.length_c   1.000
_cell.angle_alpha   90.00
_cell.angle_beta   90.00
_cell.angle_gamma   90.00
#
_symmetry.space_group_name_H-M   'P 1'
#
loop_
_entity.id
_entity.type
_entity.pdbx_description
1 polymer ?
#
loop_
_entity_poly.entity_id
_entity_poly.type
_entity_poly.pdbx_seq_one_letter_code
_entity_poly.pdbx_strand_id
1 'polypeptide(L)' 'MTRLTGTALRVTIFIGENDTWHHKPLFSEIVHRAHQAGLAGASVFRGVEGDKKEGA' A
#
# COMPACT_ATOMS: atom_id res chain seq x y z
N MET A 1 -4.72 -9.53 -19.61
CA MET A 1 -4.95 -9.48 -18.16
C MET A 1 -4.68 -10.85 -17.58
N THR A 2 -3.55 -11.03 -16.89
CA THR A 2 -3.20 -12.29 -16.25
C THR A 2 -4.12 -12.48 -15.06
N ARG A 3 -4.95 -13.53 -15.09
CA ARG A 3 -5.85 -13.86 -13.97
C ARG A 3 -5.03 -14.62 -12.92
N LEU A 4 -5.00 -14.12 -11.70
CA LEU A 4 -4.46 -14.88 -10.57
C LEU A 4 -5.36 -16.11 -10.34
N THR A 5 -4.78 -17.30 -10.33
CA THR A 5 -5.50 -18.57 -10.11
C THR A 5 -5.06 -19.18 -8.77
N GLY A 6 -5.99 -19.83 -8.07
CA GLY A 6 -5.73 -20.42 -6.74
C GLY A 6 -5.87 -19.43 -5.58
N THR A 7 -5.47 -19.89 -4.39
CA THR A 7 -5.52 -19.10 -3.15
C THR A 7 -4.47 -17.99 -3.19
N ALA A 8 -4.87 -16.76 -2.82
CA ALA A 8 -3.98 -15.62 -2.73
C ALA A 8 -4.10 -14.93 -1.37
N LEU A 9 -3.03 -14.25 -0.96
CA LEU A 9 -3.01 -13.38 0.21
C LEU A 9 -3.10 -11.91 -0.23
N ARG A 10 -3.81 -11.09 0.55
CA ARG A 10 -3.88 -9.64 0.38
C ARG A 10 -3.30 -8.95 1.61
N VAL A 11 -2.37 -8.04 1.39
CA VAL A 11 -1.85 -7.15 2.42
C VAL A 11 -2.53 -5.79 2.27
N THR A 12 -3.01 -5.22 3.39
CA THR A 12 -3.55 -3.86 3.45
C THR A 12 -2.67 -3.05 4.38
N ILE A 13 -2.23 -1.88 3.92
CA ILE A 13 -1.36 -0.98 4.68
C ILE A 13 -2.10 0.34 4.88
N PHE A 14 -2.21 0.78 6.14
CA PHE A 14 -2.82 2.07 6.51
C PHE A 14 -1.73 3.06 6.93
N ILE A 15 -1.69 4.20 6.23
CA ILE A 15 -0.74 5.29 6.44
C ILE A 15 -1.47 6.62 6.41
N GLY A 16 -0.84 7.66 6.96
CA GLY A 16 -1.32 9.03 6.85
C GLY A 16 -1.12 9.56 5.42
N GLU A 17 -2.00 10.47 4.99
CA GLU A 17 -1.89 11.09 3.65
C GLU A 17 -0.57 11.87 3.48
N ASN A 18 -0.11 12.50 4.55
CA ASN A 18 1.09 13.33 4.56
C ASN A 18 2.37 12.56 4.89
N ASP A 19 2.30 11.23 5.03
CA ASP A 19 3.48 10.43 5.32
C ASP A 19 4.45 10.46 4.13
N THR A 20 5.73 10.68 4.43
CA THR A 20 6.78 10.77 3.41
C THR A 20 7.97 9.87 3.70
N TRP A 21 8.63 9.43 2.63
CA TRP A 21 9.88 8.68 2.64
C TRP A 21 10.87 9.37 1.70
N HIS A 22 12.01 9.83 2.21
CA HIS A 22 12.98 10.65 1.45
C HIS A 22 12.32 11.77 0.63
N HIS A 23 11.42 12.53 1.26
CA HIS A 23 10.66 13.64 0.65
C HIS A 23 9.73 13.23 -0.51
N LYS A 24 9.43 11.94 -0.64
CA LYS A 24 8.43 11.41 -1.59
C LYS A 24 7.23 10.87 -0.82
N PRO A 25 6.01 10.91 -1.38
CA PRO A 25 4.84 10.34 -0.71
C PRO A 25 5.03 8.85 -0.41
N LEU A 26 4.78 8.44 0.84
CA LEU A 26 5.05 7.08 1.31
C LEU A 26 4.24 6.03 0.53
N PHE A 27 2.99 6.32 0.17
CA PHE A 27 2.17 5.40 -0.63
C PHE A 27 2.82 5.06 -1.98
N SER A 28 3.54 6.01 -2.59
CA SER A 28 4.19 5.82 -3.89
C SER A 28 5.40 4.90 -3.75
N GLU A 29 6.18 5.07 -2.68
CA GLU A 29 7.31 4.21 -2.36
C GLU A 29 6.85 2.77 -2.08
N ILE A 30 5.75 2.58 -1.34
CA ILE A 30 5.19 1.25 -1.07
C ILE A 30 4.83 0.52 -2.38
N VAL A 31 4.18 1.21 -3.32
CA VAL A 31 3.85 0.62 -4.63
C VAL A 31 5.12 0.27 -5.42
N HIS A 32 6.12 1.14 -5.38
CA HIS A 32 7.40 0.88 -6.04
C HIS A 32 8.08 -0.37 -5.49
N ARG A 33 8.16 -0.51 -4.15
CA ARG A 33 8.71 -1.70 -3.50
C ARG A 33 7.90 -2.95 -3.74
N ALA A 34 6.56 -2.86 -3.76
CA ALA A 34 5.68 -3.96 -4.11
C ALA A 34 5.99 -4.50 -5.52
N HIS A 35 6.21 -3.59 -6.47
CA HIS A 35 6.61 -3.95 -7.83
C HIS A 35 8.01 -4.60 -7.87
N GLN A 36 9.00 -4.00 -7.20
CA GLN A 36 10.35 -4.57 -7.12
C GLN A 36 10.39 -5.95 -6.45
N ALA A 37 9.51 -6.20 -5.48
CA ALA A 37 9.37 -7.48 -4.80
C ALA A 37 8.62 -8.55 -5.62
N GLY A 38 8.14 -8.21 -6.83
CA GLY A 38 7.41 -9.14 -7.68
C GLY A 38 6.00 -9.47 -7.19
N LEU A 39 5.38 -8.60 -6.39
CA LEU A 39 3.98 -8.77 -6.00
C LEU A 39 3.07 -8.70 -7.23
N ALA A 40 2.01 -9.50 -7.22
CA ALA A 40 1.06 -9.61 -8.32
C ALA A 40 0.39 -8.29 -8.72
N GLY A 41 0.31 -7.33 -7.78
CA GLY A 41 -0.19 -5.99 -8.00
C GLY A 41 -0.30 -5.20 -6.71
N ALA A 42 -0.53 -3.89 -6.86
CA ALA A 42 -0.81 -2.97 -5.75
C ALA A 42 -1.83 -1.92 -6.21
N SER A 43 -2.63 -1.41 -5.27
CA SER A 43 -3.58 -0.33 -5.51
C SER A 43 -3.60 0.60 -4.31
N VAL A 44 -3.75 1.89 -4.57
CA VAL A 44 -3.77 2.94 -3.54
C VAL A 44 -5.16 3.55 -3.50
N PHE A 45 -5.69 3.71 -2.30
CA PHE A 45 -6.97 4.35 -2.04
C PHE A 45 -6.76 5.53 -1.10
N ARG A 46 -7.42 6.66 -1.38
CA ARG A 46 -7.46 7.83 -0.50
C ARG A 46 -8.80 7.85 0.23
N GLY A 47 -8.76 7.68 1.54
CA GLY A 47 -9.94 7.85 2.39
C GLY A 47 -10.29 9.33 2.56
N VAL A 48 -11.55 9.63 2.89
CA VAL A 48 -12.00 10.99 3.22
C VAL A 48 -11.71 11.29 4.70
N GLU A 49 -11.91 10.28 5.56
CA GLU A 49 -11.68 10.34 7.00
C GLU A 49 -11.19 8.98 7.50
N GLY A 50 -10.52 8.96 8.66
CA GLY A 50 -10.12 7.74 9.33
C GLY A 50 -9.40 8.02 10.64
N ASP A 51 -9.64 7.19 11.65
CA ASP A 51 -8.91 7.20 12.91
C ASP A 51 -7.88 6.06 12.91
N LYS A 52 -6.60 6.41 13.10
CA LYS A 52 -5.57 5.42 13.42
C LYS A 52 -5.29 5.52 14.92
N LYS A 53 -5.45 4.42 15.64
CA LYS A 53 -4.92 4.33 17.00
C LYS A 53 -3.40 4.23 16.92
N GLU A 54 -2.73 5.16 17.58
CA GLU A 54 -1.27 5.21 17.64
C GLU A 54 -0.80 4.42 18.88
N GLY A 55 -0.03 3.35 18.64
CA GLY A 55 0.56 2.52 19.69
C GLY A 55 -0.36 1.42 20.25
N ALA A 56 -0.05 0.18 19.89
CA ALA A 56 -0.23 -1.00 20.74
C ALA A 56 1.14 -1.68 20.86
#